data_AF-A0A674NWP8-F1
#
_entry.id   AF-A0A674NWP8-F1
#
_cell.length_a   1.000
_cell.length_b   1.000
_cell.length_c   1.000
_cell.angle_alpha   90.00
_cell.angle_beta   90.00
_cell.angle_gamma   90.00
#
_symmetry.space_group_name_H-M   'P 1'
#
loop_
_entity.id
_entity.type
_entity.pdbx_description
1 polymer ?
#
loop_
_entity_poly.entity_id
_entity_poly.type
_entity_poly.pdbx_seq_one_letter_code
_entity_poly.pdbx_strand_id
1 'polypeptide(L)'
;MQFVEFFYGITMACRVAYSSYIFSLVKPGQYQRVAGYSRSSVLLGVFTSSVVGQLCLSLGNITYYTLSSISLGFVSFGLVLALCLPWPKRSLFFNRVKTQEQKELAEVATKSEMDHMNPKDDAQSAAAPLCSISRWKDSVFVQMLLEVRGVLKQPNLRLWSMWWVLNSTGYYLVLFYVHILWNKVGLATENKHVYNGAVEAASTLLSTLTSFAAGFVKIRWDLWSKLVIAVITAVQAGLLLLMGTTDNIWLCYVSYIVFRGFYQFLVPLAT
;
A
#
# COMPACT_ATOMS: atom_id res chain seq x y z
N MET A 1 16.82 21.47 0.24
CA MET A 1 16.67 19.99 0.13
C MET A 1 15.77 19.41 1.21
N GLN A 2 15.93 19.75 2.49
CA GLN A 2 15.11 19.17 3.60
C GLN A 2 13.58 19.36 3.48
N PHE A 3 13.11 20.52 2.98
CA PHE A 3 11.66 20.72 2.76
C PHE A 3 11.07 19.76 1.73
N VAL A 4 11.83 19.43 0.67
CA VAL A 4 11.36 18.50 -0.37
C VAL A 4 11.20 17.09 0.21
N GLU A 5 12.13 16.67 1.07
CA GLU A 5 12.08 15.39 1.78
C GLU A 5 10.88 15.32 2.74
N PHE A 6 10.59 16.41 3.45
CA PHE A 6 9.43 16.50 4.33
C PHE A 6 8.11 16.32 3.56
N PHE A 7 7.90 17.07 2.48
CA PHE A 7 6.71 16.93 1.64
C PHE A 7 6.62 15.58 0.94
N TYR A 8 7.76 14.99 0.58
CA TYR A 8 7.83 13.62 0.07
C TYR A 8 7.34 12.60 1.10
N GLY A 9 7.75 12.75 2.37
CA GLY A 9 7.27 11.94 3.49
C GLY A 9 5.75 12.03 3.67
N ILE A 10 5.18 13.24 3.63
CA ILE A 10 3.73 13.46 3.68
C ILE A 10 3.03 12.75 2.52
N THR A 11 3.54 12.91 1.31
CA THR A 11 2.96 12.29 0.10
C THR A 11 2.96 10.76 0.21
N MET A 12 4.03 10.18 0.73
CA MET A 12 4.11 8.74 0.98
C MET A 12 3.11 8.26 2.04
N ALA A 13 2.90 9.02 3.11
CA ALA A 13 1.89 8.72 4.12
C ALA A 13 0.46 8.78 3.52
N CYS A 14 0.16 9.81 2.72
CA CYS A 14 -1.12 9.94 2.02
C CYS A 14 -1.40 8.76 1.08
N ARG A 15 -0.37 8.21 0.42
CA ARG A 15 -0.50 7.04 -0.46
C ARG A 15 -1.01 5.79 0.27
N VAL A 16 -0.55 5.59 1.51
CA VAL A 16 -1.03 4.48 2.37
C VAL A 16 -2.49 4.73 2.76
N ALA A 17 -2.82 5.95 3.18
CA ALA A 17 -4.19 6.32 3.55
C ALA A 17 -5.18 6.18 2.36
N TYR A 18 -4.76 6.55 1.15
CA TYR A 18 -5.53 6.39 -0.08
C TYR A 18 -5.89 4.91 -0.35
N SER A 19 -4.94 4.00 -0.13
CA SER A 19 -5.19 2.56 -0.32
C SER A 19 -6.25 2.06 0.68
N SER A 20 -6.16 2.47 1.94
CA SER A 20 -7.15 2.15 2.98
C SER A 20 -8.54 2.71 2.67
N TYR A 21 -8.62 3.93 2.12
CA TYR A 21 -9.88 4.54 1.67
C TYR A 21 -10.57 3.69 0.60
N ILE A 22 -9.84 3.25 -0.42
CA ILE A 22 -10.40 2.41 -1.49
C ILE A 22 -10.95 1.08 -0.95
N PHE A 23 -10.22 0.40 -0.06
CA PHE A 23 -10.69 -0.87 0.50
C PHE A 23 -11.90 -0.73 1.41
N SER A 24 -12.14 0.46 1.98
CA SER A 24 -13.35 0.74 2.76
C SER A 24 -14.62 0.81 1.91
N LEU A 25 -14.51 1.16 0.63
CA LEU A 25 -15.64 1.30 -0.29
C LEU A 25 -15.99 -0.01 -1.01
N VAL A 26 -15.05 -0.94 -1.08
CA VAL A 26 -15.14 -2.15 -1.92
C VAL A 26 -15.49 -3.37 -1.07
N LYS A 27 -16.14 -4.37 -1.69
CA LYS A 27 -16.43 -5.66 -1.03
C LYS A 27 -15.15 -6.53 -0.98
N PRO A 28 -14.93 -7.34 0.08
CA PRO A 28 -13.71 -8.14 0.23
C PRO A 28 -13.37 -9.05 -0.96
N GLY A 29 -14.38 -9.62 -1.64
CA GLY A 29 -14.17 -10.46 -2.83
C GLY A 29 -13.60 -9.74 -4.06
N GLN A 30 -13.44 -8.42 -4.02
CA GLN A 30 -12.90 -7.62 -5.12
C GLN A 30 -11.61 -6.87 -4.75
N TYR A 31 -11.05 -7.06 -3.55
CA TYR A 31 -9.86 -6.33 -3.09
C TYR A 31 -8.66 -6.50 -4.01
N GLN A 32 -8.33 -7.73 -4.37
CA GLN A 32 -7.22 -8.03 -5.29
C GLN A 32 -7.37 -7.32 -6.65
N ARG A 33 -8.58 -7.30 -7.22
CA ARG A 33 -8.88 -6.63 -8.50
C ARG A 33 -8.72 -5.13 -8.41
N VAL A 34 -9.29 -4.53 -7.37
CA VAL A 34 -9.23 -3.08 -7.18
C VAL A 34 -7.81 -2.62 -6.84
N ALA A 35 -7.08 -3.40 -6.04
CA ALA A 35 -5.66 -3.17 -5.77
C ALA A 35 -4.83 -3.19 -7.07
N GLY A 36 -5.07 -4.19 -7.94
CA GLY A 36 -4.46 -4.28 -9.26
C GLY A 36 -4.77 -3.08 -10.14
N TYR A 37 -6.04 -2.67 -10.27
CA TYR A 37 -6.43 -1.50 -11.06
C TYR A 37 -5.83 -0.20 -10.54
N SER A 38 -5.92 0.05 -9.23
CA SER A 38 -5.37 1.27 -8.61
C SER A 38 -3.87 1.39 -8.86
N ARG A 39 -3.12 0.30 -8.62
CA ARG A 39 -1.67 0.28 -8.85
C ARG A 39 -1.28 0.40 -10.31
N SER A 40 -1.99 -0.29 -11.20
CA SER A 40 -1.75 -0.20 -12.64
C SER A 40 -2.00 1.21 -13.16
N SER A 41 -3.07 1.87 -12.71
CA SER A 41 -3.37 3.24 -13.08
C SER A 41 -2.27 4.22 -12.65
N VAL A 42 -1.74 4.07 -11.42
CA VAL A 42 -0.64 4.92 -10.93
C VAL A 42 0.63 4.71 -11.76
N LEU A 43 1.00 3.46 -12.05
CA LEU A 43 2.20 3.17 -12.84
C LEU A 43 2.06 3.61 -14.30
N LEU A 44 0.87 3.45 -14.88
CA LEU A 44 0.58 3.94 -16.23
C LEU A 44 0.64 5.47 -16.28
N GLY A 45 0.18 6.15 -15.22
CA GLY A 45 0.36 7.60 -15.07
C GLY A 45 1.83 8.00 -15.02
N VAL A 46 2.66 7.31 -14.23
CA VAL A 46 4.11 7.54 -14.18
C VAL A 46 4.72 7.34 -15.56
N PHE A 47 4.46 6.21 -16.22
CA PHE A 47 4.96 5.91 -17.56
C PHE A 47 4.57 6.99 -18.57
N THR A 48 3.29 7.36 -18.62
CA THR A 48 2.77 8.39 -19.53
C THR A 48 3.43 9.74 -19.25
N SER A 49 3.56 10.13 -17.97
CA SER A 49 4.18 11.39 -17.59
C SER A 49 5.67 11.45 -17.93
N SER A 50 6.39 10.34 -17.81
CA SER A 50 7.81 10.23 -18.19
C SER A 50 7.99 10.34 -19.70
N VAL A 51 7.15 9.64 -20.48
CA VAL A 51 7.19 9.69 -21.96
C VAL A 51 6.84 11.09 -22.45
N VAL A 52 5.76 11.69 -21.95
CA VAL A 52 5.34 13.05 -22.31
C VAL A 52 6.40 14.07 -21.88
N GLY A 53 6.95 13.96 -20.67
CA GLY A 53 8.00 14.85 -20.18
C GLY A 53 9.25 14.80 -21.06
N GLN A 54 9.69 13.60 -21.46
CA GLN A 54 10.83 13.42 -22.35
C GLN A 54 10.57 13.99 -23.75
N LEU A 55 9.37 13.80 -24.30
CA LEU A 55 8.96 14.37 -25.59
C LEU A 55 8.91 15.90 -25.54
N CYS A 56 8.38 16.49 -24.48
CA CYS A 56 8.32 17.94 -24.28
C CYS A 56 9.72 18.58 -24.23
N LEU A 57 10.67 17.93 -23.56
CA LEU A 57 12.05 18.39 -23.48
C LEU A 57 12.80 18.20 -24.81
N SER A 58 12.62 17.05 -25.47
CA SER A 58 13.40 16.69 -26.66
C SER A 58 12.89 17.31 -27.96
N LEU A 59 11.58 17.42 -28.15
CA LEU A 59 10.96 17.93 -29.39
C LEU A 59 10.42 19.35 -29.24
N GLY A 60 9.93 19.70 -28.04
CA GLY A 60 9.28 20.98 -27.78
C GLY A 60 10.21 22.09 -27.29
N ASN A 61 11.47 21.77 -26.98
CA ASN A 61 12.44 22.68 -26.36
C ASN A 61 11.85 23.45 -25.15
N ILE A 62 10.92 22.82 -24.43
CA ILE A 62 10.16 23.43 -23.34
C ILE A 62 11.06 23.47 -22.09
N THR A 63 11.20 24.65 -21.47
CA THR A 63 11.99 24.82 -20.25
C THR A 63 11.41 24.01 -19.08
N TYR A 64 12.28 23.48 -18.21
CA TYR A 64 11.89 22.77 -16.97
C TYR A 64 10.88 23.53 -16.10
N TYR A 65 10.96 24.86 -16.09
CA TYR A 65 10.01 25.72 -15.38
C TYR A 65 8.57 25.51 -15.86
N THR A 66 8.34 25.53 -17.17
CA THR A 66 7.02 25.33 -17.77
C THR A 66 6.50 23.91 -17.49
N LEU A 67 7.38 22.90 -17.56
CA LEU A 67 7.00 21.52 -17.24
C LEU A 67 6.57 21.36 -15.77
N SER A 68 7.24 22.08 -14.87
CA SER A 68 6.86 22.16 -13.46
C SER A 68 5.50 22.84 -13.26
N SER A 69 5.22 23.94 -13.98
CA SER A 69 3.92 24.62 -13.94
C SER A 69 2.77 23.74 -14.45
N ILE A 70 2.99 22.99 -15.54
CA ILE A 70 2.00 22.01 -16.05
C ILE A 70 1.73 20.93 -15.00
N SER A 71 2.78 20.40 -14.38
CA SER A 71 2.66 19.38 -13.32
C SER A 71 1.86 19.90 -12.12
N LEU A 72 2.09 21.15 -11.72
CA LEU A 72 1.33 21.83 -10.68
C LEU A 72 -0.16 21.95 -11.05
N GLY A 73 -0.45 22.22 -12.32
CA GLY A 73 -1.81 22.24 -12.86
C GLY A 73 -2.52 20.89 -12.73
N PHE A 74 -1.87 19.79 -13.12
CA PHE A 74 -2.43 18.43 -12.97
C PHE A 74 -2.68 18.06 -11.51
N VAL A 75 -1.77 18.41 -10.60
CA VAL A 75 -1.95 18.15 -9.15
C VAL A 75 -3.13 18.95 -8.60
N SER A 76 -3.25 20.22 -8.98
CA SER A 76 -4.37 21.08 -8.57
C SER A 76 -5.71 20.56 -9.08
N PHE A 77 -5.75 20.12 -10.33
CA PHE A 77 -6.93 19.47 -10.90
C PHE A 77 -7.29 18.16 -10.18
N GLY A 78 -6.28 17.33 -9.86
CA GLY A 78 -6.45 16.12 -9.07
C GLY A 78 -7.00 16.40 -7.66
N LEU A 79 -6.60 17.51 -7.04
CA LEU A 79 -7.15 17.97 -5.75
C LEU A 79 -8.63 18.33 -5.86
N VAL A 80 -9.03 19.04 -6.92
CA VAL A 80 -10.45 19.36 -7.16
C VAL A 80 -11.28 18.08 -7.33
N LEU A 81 -10.78 17.13 -8.12
CA LEU A 81 -11.43 15.82 -8.25
C LEU A 81 -11.51 15.07 -6.92
N ALA A 82 -10.46 15.16 -6.09
CA ALA A 82 -10.44 14.56 -4.75
C ALA A 82 -11.56 15.07 -3.84
N LEU A 83 -11.92 16.34 -3.94
CA LEU A 83 -13.03 16.94 -3.18
C LEU A 83 -14.40 16.42 -3.62
N CYS A 84 -14.53 15.95 -4.87
CA CYS A 84 -15.75 15.35 -5.39
C CYS A 84 -15.91 13.86 -5.06
N LEU A 85 -14.92 13.22 -4.43
CA LEU A 85 -15.02 11.80 -4.09
C LEU A 85 -16.03 11.53 -2.96
N PRO A 86 -16.75 10.39 -3.02
CA PRO A 86 -17.75 10.05 -2.01
C PRO A 86 -17.08 9.80 -0.67
N TRP A 87 -17.66 10.36 0.38
CA TRP A 87 -17.23 10.04 1.75
C TRP A 87 -17.53 8.57 2.07
N PRO A 88 -16.59 7.85 2.72
CA PRO A 88 -16.76 6.44 3.00
C PRO A 88 -17.84 6.26 4.07
N LYS A 89 -19.04 5.84 3.65
CA LYS A 89 -20.16 5.53 4.57
C LYS A 89 -19.89 4.31 5.45
N ARG A 90 -18.94 3.46 5.05
CA ARG A 90 -18.44 2.32 5.81
C ARG A 90 -17.01 2.61 6.26
N SER A 91 -16.83 2.91 7.53
CA SER A 91 -15.53 2.69 8.16
C SER A 91 -15.43 1.21 8.52
N LEU A 92 -14.45 0.52 7.92
CA LEU A 92 -14.06 -0.86 8.27
C LEU A 92 -13.82 -1.03 9.78
N PHE A 93 -13.44 0.06 10.46
CA PHE A 93 -13.23 0.12 11.90
C PHE A 93 -14.54 0.26 12.68
N PHE A 94 -15.41 1.22 12.35
CA PHE A 94 -16.62 1.48 13.14
C PHE A 94 -17.71 0.41 13.00
N ASN A 95 -17.73 -0.34 11.89
CA ASN A 95 -18.75 -1.37 11.70
C ASN A 95 -18.45 -2.68 12.44
N ARG A 96 -17.18 -2.97 12.74
CA ARG A 96 -16.82 -4.10 13.62
C ARG A 96 -17.28 -3.84 15.05
N VAL A 97 -17.09 -2.62 15.54
CA VAL A 97 -17.59 -2.22 16.87
C VAL A 97 -19.10 -2.38 16.95
N LYS A 98 -19.86 -1.87 15.97
CA LYS A 98 -21.33 -2.06 15.95
C LYS A 98 -21.77 -3.52 15.86
N THR A 99 -21.08 -4.33 15.06
CA THR A 99 -21.42 -5.76 14.90
C THR A 99 -21.05 -6.54 16.15
N GLN A 100 -19.96 -6.19 16.83
CA GLN A 100 -19.50 -6.84 18.06
C GLN A 100 -20.32 -6.39 19.27
N GLU A 101 -20.67 -5.11 19.37
CA GLU A 101 -21.64 -4.60 20.35
C GLU A 101 -23.03 -5.21 20.13
N GLN A 102 -23.50 -5.36 18.88
CA GLN A 102 -24.76 -6.06 18.60
C GLN A 102 -24.68 -7.56 18.91
N LYS A 103 -23.53 -8.20 18.72
CA LYS A 103 -23.34 -9.61 19.04
C LYS A 103 -23.20 -9.85 20.54
N GLU A 104 -22.52 -8.96 21.26
CA GLU A 104 -22.46 -8.96 22.72
C GLU A 104 -23.81 -8.58 23.36
N LEU A 105 -24.56 -7.62 22.80
CA LEU A 105 -25.93 -7.31 23.22
C LEU A 105 -26.89 -8.47 22.95
N ALA A 106 -26.75 -9.17 21.80
CA ALA A 106 -27.54 -10.35 21.50
C ALA A 106 -27.17 -11.53 22.42
N GLU A 107 -25.89 -11.74 22.73
CA GLU A 107 -25.41 -12.77 23.66
C GLU A 107 -25.85 -12.48 25.10
N VAL A 108 -25.79 -11.22 25.55
CA VAL A 108 -26.30 -10.77 26.86
C VAL A 108 -27.82 -10.89 26.95
N ALA A 109 -28.56 -10.55 25.88
CA ALA A 109 -30.00 -10.74 25.82
C ALA A 109 -30.39 -12.23 25.87
N THR A 110 -29.69 -13.10 25.14
CA THR A 110 -29.92 -14.56 25.23
C THR A 110 -29.56 -15.15 26.58
N LYS A 111 -28.61 -14.54 27.31
CA LYS A 111 -28.25 -14.98 28.67
C LYS A 111 -29.26 -14.47 29.71
N SER A 112 -29.77 -13.26 29.52
CA SER A 112 -30.80 -12.64 30.37
C SER A 112 -32.18 -13.27 30.20
N GLU A 113 -32.53 -13.77 29.00
CA GLU A 113 -33.76 -14.55 28.78
C GLU A 113 -33.67 -15.97 29.36
N MET A 114 -32.46 -16.52 29.50
CA MET A 114 -32.23 -17.85 30.09
C MET A 114 -32.27 -17.84 31.63
N ASP A 115 -32.01 -16.68 32.25
CA ASP A 115 -32.16 -16.48 33.72
C ASP A 115 -33.60 -16.12 34.13
N HIS A 116 -34.48 -15.79 33.18
CA HIS A 116 -35.87 -15.40 33.43
C HIS A 116 -36.90 -16.55 33.43
N MET A 117 -36.45 -17.80 33.60
CA MET A 117 -37.35 -18.98 33.66
C MET A 117 -37.57 -19.53 35.08
N ASN A 118 -37.17 -18.81 36.14
CA ASN A 118 -37.46 -19.22 37.52
C ASN A 118 -38.20 -18.09 38.26
N PRO A 119 -39.52 -18.21 38.53
CA PRO A 119 -40.23 -17.20 39.27
C PRO A 119 -40.01 -17.44 40.78
N LYS A 120 -39.45 -16.44 41.47
CA LYS A 120 -39.74 -16.15 42.89
C LYS A 120 -39.23 -14.77 43.30
N ASP A 121 -40.08 -14.12 44.09
CA ASP A 121 -40.07 -12.74 44.58
C ASP A 121 -38.81 -12.36 45.39
N ASP A 122 -38.30 -11.14 45.24
CA ASP A 122 -38.57 -10.00 46.15
C ASP A 122 -37.53 -8.84 46.04
N ALA A 123 -38.05 -7.62 46.20
CA ALA A 123 -37.45 -6.40 46.75
C ALA A 123 -36.18 -5.72 46.15
N GLN A 124 -36.43 -4.55 45.55
CA GLN A 124 -35.72 -3.26 45.67
C GLN A 124 -34.22 -3.24 46.07
N SER A 125 -33.38 -2.69 45.17
CA SER A 125 -32.37 -1.72 45.59
C SER A 125 -32.04 -0.73 44.47
N ALA A 126 -32.42 0.52 44.69
CA ALA A 126 -31.90 1.67 43.97
C ALA A 126 -30.52 2.02 44.54
N ALA A 127 -29.47 2.03 43.72
CA ALA A 127 -28.21 2.68 44.04
C ALA A 127 -27.44 3.11 42.77
N ALA A 128 -27.63 4.38 42.41
CA ALA A 128 -26.67 5.36 41.88
C ALA A 128 -25.84 5.09 40.59
N PRO A 129 -25.65 6.13 39.75
CA PRO A 129 -25.07 6.02 38.41
C PRO A 129 -23.54 5.93 38.44
N LEU A 130 -22.98 4.87 37.86
CA LEU A 130 -21.56 4.79 37.54
C LEU A 130 -21.24 5.68 36.32
N CYS A 131 -21.20 6.99 36.55
CA CYS A 131 -20.57 7.93 35.65
C CYS A 131 -19.18 8.29 36.19
N SER A 132 -18.22 8.45 35.26
CA SER A 132 -16.91 9.11 35.47
C SER A 132 -15.64 8.23 35.59
N ILE A 133 -15.49 7.22 34.74
CA ILE A 133 -14.13 6.78 34.28
C ILE A 133 -14.02 6.83 32.74
N SER A 134 -15.13 6.99 32.02
CA SER A 134 -15.18 6.97 30.55
C SER A 134 -15.31 8.36 29.94
N ARG A 135 -14.27 9.19 30.03
CA ARG A 135 -14.25 10.47 29.28
C ARG A 135 -12.92 10.78 28.59
N TRP A 136 -11.85 10.04 28.92
CA TRP A 136 -10.56 10.10 28.23
C TRP A 136 -10.39 8.99 27.18
N LYS A 137 -11.22 7.95 27.24
CA LYS A 137 -11.26 6.84 26.27
C LYS A 137 -12.02 7.15 24.99
N ASP A 138 -12.79 8.23 24.96
CA ASP A 138 -13.60 8.62 23.79
C ASP A 138 -12.81 9.44 22.76
N SER A 139 -11.54 9.72 23.03
CA SER A 139 -10.66 10.33 22.03
C SER A 139 -10.35 9.29 20.96
N VAL A 140 -10.83 9.55 19.74
CA VAL A 140 -10.61 8.71 18.55
C VAL A 140 -9.13 8.33 18.39
N PHE A 141 -8.20 9.22 18.75
CA PHE A 141 -6.77 8.95 18.74
C PHE A 141 -6.33 7.89 19.76
N VAL A 142 -6.85 7.93 20.98
CA VAL A 142 -6.53 6.96 22.04
C VAL A 142 -7.11 5.59 21.68
N GLN A 143 -8.31 5.57 21.10
CA GLN A 143 -8.94 4.33 20.63
C GLN A 143 -8.19 3.73 19.44
N MET A 144 -7.78 4.54 18.46
CA MET A 144 -6.89 4.10 17.38
C MET A 144 -5.57 3.54 17.91
N LEU A 145 -4.94 4.19 18.89
CA LEU A 145 -3.67 3.72 19.47
C LEU A 145 -3.82 2.39 20.23
N LEU A 146 -4.92 2.23 20.96
CA LEU A 146 -5.28 0.98 21.65
C LEU A 146 -5.55 -0.14 20.65
N GLU A 147 -6.20 0.15 19.53
CA GLU A 147 -6.44 -0.81 18.46
C GLU A 147 -5.15 -1.20 17.73
N VAL A 148 -4.22 -0.27 17.49
CA VAL A 148 -2.88 -0.58 16.98
C VAL A 148 -2.16 -1.55 17.93
N ARG A 149 -2.27 -1.35 19.25
CA ARG A 149 -1.75 -2.28 20.24
C ARG A 149 -2.46 -3.64 20.19
N GLY A 150 -3.75 -3.67 19.89
CA GLY A 150 -4.53 -4.89 19.64
C GLY A 150 -4.07 -5.65 18.39
N VAL A 151 -3.80 -4.93 17.29
CA VAL A 151 -3.28 -5.49 16.03
C VAL A 151 -1.91 -6.14 16.24
N LEU A 152 -1.05 -5.54 17.07
CA LEU A 152 0.27 -6.09 17.42
C LEU A 152 0.19 -7.40 18.23
N LYS A 153 -0.91 -7.65 18.94
CA LYS A 153 -1.12 -8.90 19.70
C LYS A 153 -1.51 -10.08 18.81
N GLN A 154 -2.01 -9.84 17.60
CA GLN A 154 -2.37 -10.93 16.69
C GLN A 154 -1.13 -11.40 15.89
N PRO A 155 -0.72 -12.68 16.01
CA PRO A 155 0.54 -13.16 15.46
C PRO A 155 0.58 -13.08 13.92
N ASN A 156 -0.55 -13.35 13.26
CA ASN A 156 -0.65 -13.26 11.81
C ASN A 156 -0.47 -11.81 11.29
N LEU A 157 -1.11 -10.83 11.94
CA LEU A 157 -1.01 -9.41 11.56
C LEU A 157 0.38 -8.84 11.81
N ARG A 158 1.05 -9.29 12.88
CA ARG A 158 2.43 -8.91 13.15
C ARG A 158 3.38 -9.40 12.06
N LEU A 159 3.22 -10.66 11.62
CA LEU A 159 4.06 -11.24 10.57
C LEU A 159 3.83 -10.55 9.23
N TRP A 160 2.58 -10.26 8.88
CA TRP A 160 2.24 -9.49 7.68
C TRP A 160 2.77 -8.06 7.73
N SER A 161 2.64 -7.36 8.86
CA SER A 161 3.21 -6.02 9.05
C SER A 161 4.72 -6.02 8.90
N MET A 162 5.41 -6.99 9.50
CA MET A 162 6.86 -7.12 9.40
C MET A 162 7.31 -7.40 7.96
N TRP A 163 6.61 -8.28 7.26
CA TRP A 163 6.85 -8.54 5.85
C TRP A 163 6.68 -7.28 5.01
N TRP A 164 5.61 -6.52 5.22
CA TRP A 164 5.36 -5.26 4.51
C TRP A 164 6.43 -4.21 4.76
N VAL A 165 6.87 -4.06 6.02
CA VAL A 165 7.96 -3.12 6.38
C VAL A 165 9.25 -3.53 5.70
N LEU A 166 9.66 -4.79 5.80
CA LEU A 166 10.91 -5.26 5.21
C LEU A 166 10.89 -5.19 3.68
N ASN A 167 9.81 -5.68 3.05
CA ASN A 167 9.67 -5.70 1.60
C ASN A 167 9.59 -4.28 1.01
N SER A 168 8.83 -3.38 1.63
CA SER A 168 8.72 -1.98 1.15
C SER A 168 10.04 -1.24 1.32
N THR A 169 10.69 -1.39 2.48
CA THR A 169 11.99 -0.74 2.75
C THR A 169 13.04 -1.25 1.77
N GLY A 170 13.13 -2.56 1.56
CA GLY A 170 14.05 -3.15 0.59
C GLY A 170 13.80 -2.65 -0.83
N TYR A 171 12.55 -2.58 -1.27
CA TYR A 171 12.19 -2.05 -2.58
C TYR A 171 12.61 -0.58 -2.77
N TYR A 172 12.31 0.30 -1.81
CA TYR A 172 12.70 1.70 -1.91
C TYR A 172 14.20 1.90 -1.84
N LEU A 173 14.92 1.09 -1.04
CA LEU A 173 16.37 1.11 -1.02
C LEU A 173 16.94 0.83 -2.41
N VAL A 174 16.43 -0.20 -3.09
CA VAL A 174 16.86 -0.52 -4.45
C VAL A 174 16.57 0.64 -5.40
N LEU A 175 15.35 1.21 -5.37
CA LEU A 175 15.01 2.35 -6.23
C LEU A 175 15.94 3.55 -6.06
N PHE A 176 16.32 3.89 -4.84
CA PHE A 176 17.19 5.04 -4.58
C PHE A 176 18.65 4.79 -4.96
N TYR A 177 19.14 3.55 -4.83
CA TYR A 177 20.55 3.23 -5.03
C TYR A 177 20.86 2.60 -6.40
N VAL A 178 19.86 2.18 -7.18
CA VAL A 178 20.09 1.50 -8.46
C VAL A 178 20.85 2.36 -9.47
N HIS A 179 20.58 3.67 -9.53
CA HIS A 179 21.31 4.57 -10.43
C HIS A 179 22.78 4.72 -10.03
N ILE A 180 23.07 4.69 -8.72
CA ILE A 180 24.44 4.72 -8.20
C ILE A 180 25.16 3.43 -8.58
N LEU A 181 24.48 2.29 -8.47
CA LEU A 181 25.02 0.99 -8.89
C LEU A 181 25.33 0.97 -10.40
N TRP A 182 24.38 1.39 -11.25
CA TRP A 182 24.57 1.46 -12.70
C TRP A 182 25.72 2.38 -13.10
N ASN A 183 25.90 3.51 -12.41
CA ASN A 183 27.04 4.39 -12.68
C ASN A 183 28.37 3.70 -12.36
N LYS A 184 28.48 2.98 -11.24
CA LYS A 184 29.70 2.25 -10.89
C LYS A 184 30.03 1.14 -11.91
N VAL A 185 29.02 0.34 -12.30
CA VAL A 185 29.19 -0.77 -13.25
C VAL A 185 29.42 -0.25 -14.68
N GLY A 186 28.72 0.81 -15.08
CA GLY A 186 28.85 1.44 -16.40
C GLY A 186 30.22 2.07 -16.62
N LEU A 187 30.80 2.70 -15.59
CA LEU A 187 32.17 3.23 -15.62
C LEU A 187 33.21 2.12 -15.82
N ALA A 188 32.98 0.92 -15.29
CA ALA A 188 33.88 -0.23 -15.48
C ALA A 188 33.80 -0.85 -16.90
N THR A 189 32.74 -0.55 -17.67
CA THR A 189 32.49 -1.20 -18.97
C THR A 189 32.82 -0.30 -20.19
N GLU A 190 33.46 0.87 -20.02
CA GLU A 190 33.75 1.86 -21.10
C GLU A 190 32.56 2.20 -22.03
N ASN A 191 31.31 1.97 -21.59
CA ASN A 191 30.12 2.16 -22.43
C ASN A 191 29.64 3.62 -22.38
N LYS A 192 29.87 4.34 -23.48
CA LYS A 192 29.57 5.77 -23.66
C LYS A 192 28.06 6.10 -23.74
N HIS A 193 27.19 5.10 -23.88
CA HIS A 193 25.74 5.27 -23.98
C HIS A 193 25.01 4.62 -22.79
N VAL A 194 24.57 5.46 -21.85
CA VAL A 194 23.85 5.07 -20.64
C VAL A 194 22.35 5.03 -20.94
N TYR A 195 21.74 3.84 -20.93
CA TYR A 195 20.31 3.60 -21.25
C TYR A 195 19.38 3.61 -20.03
N ASN A 196 19.80 4.19 -18.91
CA ASN A 196 19.06 4.18 -17.64
C ASN A 196 17.58 4.58 -17.79
N GLY A 197 17.29 5.63 -18.56
CA GLY A 197 15.91 6.09 -18.78
C GLY A 197 15.05 5.07 -19.55
N ALA A 198 15.62 4.37 -20.53
CA ALA A 198 14.91 3.33 -21.27
C ALA A 198 14.62 2.11 -20.37
N VAL A 199 15.56 1.73 -19.51
CA VAL A 199 15.41 0.65 -18.53
C VAL A 199 14.34 0.99 -17.50
N GLU A 200 14.30 2.25 -17.06
CA GLU A 200 13.27 2.74 -16.15
C GLU A 200 11.88 2.73 -16.79
N ALA A 201 11.77 3.14 -18.05
CA ALA A 201 10.53 3.06 -18.82
C ALA A 201 10.06 1.60 -19.00
N ALA A 202 10.97 0.70 -19.41
CA ALA A 202 10.68 -0.72 -19.60
C ALA A 202 10.25 -1.39 -18.28
N SER A 203 10.94 -1.10 -17.18
CA SER A 203 10.57 -1.61 -15.85
C SER A 203 9.22 -1.08 -15.37
N THR A 204 8.87 0.18 -15.68
CA THR A 204 7.56 0.78 -15.34
C THR A 204 6.44 0.11 -16.13
N LEU A 205 6.67 -0.13 -17.43
CA LEU A 205 5.71 -0.82 -18.30
C LEU A 205 5.48 -2.27 -17.83
N LEU A 206 6.56 -3.03 -17.60
CA LEU A 206 6.46 -4.39 -17.08
C LEU A 206 5.73 -4.42 -15.74
N SER A 207 6.06 -3.50 -14.82
CA SER A 207 5.39 -3.39 -13.52
C SER A 207 3.89 -3.11 -13.69
N THR A 208 3.50 -2.31 -14.70
CA THR A 208 2.08 -2.02 -14.97
C THR A 208 1.35 -3.28 -15.42
N LEU A 209 1.93 -4.02 -16.36
CA LEU A 209 1.39 -5.29 -16.85
C LEU A 209 1.28 -6.34 -15.75
N THR A 210 2.32 -6.50 -14.93
CA THR A 210 2.31 -7.49 -13.84
C THR A 210 1.34 -7.10 -12.73
N SER A 211 1.22 -5.81 -12.38
CA SER A 211 0.23 -5.34 -11.40
C SER A 211 -1.21 -5.59 -11.88
N PHE A 212 -1.45 -5.34 -13.16
CA PHE A 212 -2.76 -5.57 -13.77
C PHE A 212 -3.07 -7.07 -13.77
N ALA A 213 -2.14 -7.89 -14.28
CA ALA A 213 -2.26 -9.34 -14.30
C ALA A 213 -2.55 -9.92 -12.91
N ALA A 214 -1.83 -9.47 -11.88
CA ALA A 214 -2.04 -9.88 -10.49
C ALA A 214 -3.48 -9.69 -10.03
N GLY A 215 -4.20 -8.67 -10.52
CA GLY A 215 -5.61 -8.45 -10.20
C GLY A 215 -6.57 -9.51 -10.78
N PHE A 216 -6.17 -10.23 -11.83
CA PHE A 216 -7.00 -11.24 -12.51
C PHE A 216 -6.61 -12.68 -12.19
N VAL A 217 -5.45 -12.92 -11.57
CA VAL A 217 -5.01 -14.27 -11.20
C VAL A 217 -5.94 -14.85 -10.12
N LYS A 218 -6.74 -15.83 -10.53
CA LYS A 218 -7.61 -16.62 -9.64
C LYS A 218 -6.89 -17.90 -9.22
N ILE A 219 -6.10 -17.84 -8.16
CA ILE A 219 -5.50 -19.01 -7.50
C ILE A 219 -6.24 -19.26 -6.19
N ARG A 220 -6.23 -20.50 -5.69
CA ARG A 220 -6.65 -20.80 -4.31
C ARG A 220 -5.66 -20.18 -3.32
N TRP A 221 -5.82 -18.87 -3.10
CA TRP A 221 -4.86 -18.04 -2.37
C TRP A 221 -4.69 -18.46 -0.92
N ASP A 222 -5.71 -19.04 -0.29
CA ASP A 222 -5.58 -19.57 1.08
C ASP A 222 -4.48 -20.64 1.22
N LEU A 223 -4.24 -21.41 0.15
CA LEU A 223 -3.25 -22.50 0.15
C LEU A 223 -1.91 -22.08 -0.45
N TRP A 224 -1.93 -21.29 -1.53
CA TRP A 224 -0.74 -21.01 -2.34
C TRP A 224 -0.10 -19.64 -2.09
N SER A 225 -0.78 -18.70 -1.42
CA SER A 225 -0.26 -17.33 -1.21
C SER A 225 1.11 -17.32 -0.52
N LYS A 226 1.25 -18.08 0.58
CA LYS A 226 2.51 -18.14 1.35
C LYS A 226 3.67 -18.69 0.50
N LEU A 227 3.42 -19.73 -0.29
CA LEU A 227 4.43 -20.33 -1.15
C LEU A 227 4.81 -19.37 -2.28
N VAL A 228 3.83 -18.77 -2.96
CA VAL A 228 4.06 -17.80 -4.04
C VAL A 228 4.85 -16.60 -3.53
N ILE A 229 4.48 -16.07 -2.36
CA ILE A 229 5.20 -14.95 -1.73
C ILE A 229 6.65 -15.36 -1.41
N ALA A 230 6.86 -16.51 -0.77
CA ALA A 230 8.20 -16.99 -0.43
C ALA A 230 9.09 -17.19 -1.67
N VAL A 231 8.55 -17.84 -2.71
CA VAL A 231 9.28 -18.08 -3.97
C VAL A 231 9.63 -16.77 -4.65
N ILE A 232 8.67 -15.85 -4.81
CA ILE A 232 8.95 -14.57 -5.48
C ILE A 232 9.93 -13.73 -4.65
N THR A 233 9.81 -13.69 -3.33
CA THR A 233 10.78 -12.98 -2.47
C THR A 233 12.17 -13.62 -2.57
N ALA A 234 12.29 -14.95 -2.65
CA ALA A 234 13.58 -15.62 -2.86
C ALA A 234 14.18 -15.29 -4.23
N VAL A 235 13.37 -15.26 -5.29
CA VAL A 235 13.79 -14.82 -6.63
C VAL A 235 14.25 -13.36 -6.61
N GLN A 236 13.52 -12.48 -5.92
CA GLN A 236 13.92 -11.08 -5.76
C GLN A 236 15.26 -10.94 -5.03
N ALA A 237 15.50 -11.72 -3.98
CA ALA A 237 16.79 -11.74 -3.29
C ALA A 237 17.92 -12.23 -4.22
N GLY A 238 17.66 -13.28 -5.02
CA GLY A 238 18.62 -13.76 -6.03
C GLY A 238 18.96 -12.72 -7.09
N LEU A 239 17.96 -11.99 -7.59
CA LEU A 239 18.15 -10.89 -8.54
C LEU A 239 18.97 -9.75 -7.93
N LEU A 240 18.77 -9.43 -6.65
CA LEU A 240 19.56 -8.42 -5.94
C LEU A 240 21.02 -8.83 -5.79
N LEU A 241 21.27 -10.09 -5.41
CA LEU A 241 22.64 -10.62 -5.35
C LEU A 241 23.30 -10.60 -6.73
N LEU A 242 22.57 -10.99 -7.78
CA LEU A 242 23.07 -10.96 -9.15
C LEU A 242 23.46 -9.54 -9.59
N MET A 243 22.64 -8.54 -9.28
CA MET A 243 22.95 -7.14 -9.56
C MET A 243 24.16 -6.63 -8.77
N GLY A 244 24.40 -7.17 -7.57
CA GLY A 244 25.53 -6.77 -6.72
C GLY A 244 26.88 -7.42 -7.09
N THR A 245 26.87 -8.57 -7.76
CA THR A 245 28.09 -9.33 -8.09
C THR A 245 28.51 -9.24 -9.56
N THR A 246 27.66 -8.66 -10.41
CA THR A 246 27.85 -8.59 -11.86
C THR A 246 28.53 -7.30 -12.29
N ASP A 247 29.53 -7.42 -13.16
CA ASP A 247 30.17 -6.28 -13.82
C ASP A 247 29.54 -5.94 -15.18
N ASN A 248 28.54 -6.71 -15.62
CA ASN A 248 27.80 -6.48 -16.87
C ASN A 248 26.55 -5.62 -16.65
N ILE A 249 26.56 -4.42 -17.22
CA ILE A 249 25.44 -3.47 -17.11
C ILE A 249 24.11 -4.00 -17.68
N TRP A 250 24.13 -4.79 -18.77
CA TRP A 250 22.91 -5.34 -19.37
C TRP A 250 22.23 -6.35 -18.46
N LEU A 251 23.02 -7.21 -17.82
CA LEU A 251 22.51 -8.18 -16.87
C LEU A 251 21.94 -7.48 -15.62
N CYS A 252 22.56 -6.37 -15.20
CA CYS A 252 22.04 -5.51 -14.13
C CYS A 252 20.69 -4.86 -14.52
N TYR A 253 20.57 -4.33 -15.75
CA TYR A 253 19.33 -3.75 -16.27
C TYR A 253 18.19 -4.76 -16.35
N VAL A 254 18.43 -5.94 -16.92
CA VAL A 254 17.41 -7.00 -17.03
C VAL A 254 16.98 -7.45 -15.63
N SER A 255 17.93 -7.66 -14.72
CA SER A 255 17.64 -8.07 -13.34
C SER A 255 16.79 -7.04 -12.61
N TYR A 256 17.07 -5.74 -12.79
CA TYR A 256 16.26 -4.66 -12.22
C TYR A 256 14.84 -4.63 -12.79
N ILE A 257 14.68 -4.76 -14.11
CA ILE A 257 13.36 -4.80 -14.77
C ILE A 257 12.52 -5.93 -14.19
N VAL A 258 13.09 -7.13 -14.09
CA VAL A 258 12.41 -8.32 -13.56
C VAL A 258 12.10 -8.17 -12.07
N PHE A 259 13.05 -7.66 -11.28
CA PHE A 259 12.86 -7.40 -9.84
C PHE A 259 11.67 -6.49 -9.58
N ARG A 260 11.57 -5.39 -10.34
CA ARG A 260 10.48 -4.41 -10.21
C ARG A 260 9.13 -5.02 -10.61
N GLY A 261 9.12 -5.79 -11.70
CA GLY A 261 7.93 -6.52 -12.15
C GLY A 261 7.39 -7.49 -11.09
N PHE A 262 8.28 -8.27 -10.45
CA PHE A 262 7.91 -9.19 -9.37
C PHE A 262 7.42 -8.49 -8.12
N TYR A 263 8.08 -7.39 -7.71
CA TYR A 263 7.62 -6.60 -6.58
C TYR A 263 6.19 -6.14 -6.82
N GLN A 264 5.93 -5.55 -7.99
CA GLN A 264 4.63 -4.99 -8.32
C GLN A 264 3.54 -6.05 -8.48
N PHE A 265 3.90 -7.27 -8.89
CA PHE A 265 3.01 -8.42 -8.92
C PHE A 265 2.61 -8.89 -7.52
N LEU A 266 3.56 -8.93 -6.58
CA LEU A 266 3.32 -9.38 -5.21
C LEU A 266 2.34 -8.49 -4.45
N VAL A 267 2.34 -7.19 -4.76
CA VAL A 267 1.66 -6.25 -3.89
C VAL A 267 0.13 -6.43 -3.87
N PRO A 268 -0.57 -6.53 -5.02
CA PRO A 268 -2.01 -6.83 -5.04
C PRO A 268 -2.36 -8.21 -4.46
N LEU A 269 -1.41 -9.14 -4.42
CA LEU A 269 -1.60 -10.49 -3.86
C LEU A 269 -1.50 -10.53 -2.34
N ALA A 270 -0.72 -9.60 -1.77
CA ALA A 270 -0.55 -9.45 -0.33
C ALA A 270 -1.60 -8.53 0.32
N THR A 271 -2.68 -8.19 -0.40
CA THR A 271 -3.78 -7.32 0.07
C THR A 271 -5.09 -8.08 0.12
#